data_AF-A0A376VSZ4-F1
#
_entry.id   AF-A0A376VSZ4-F1
#
_cell.length_a   1.000
_cell.length_b   1.000
_cell.length_c   1.000
_cell.angle_alpha   90.00
_cell.angle_beta   90.00
_cell.angle_gamma   90.00
#
_symmetry.space_group_name_H-M   'P 1'
#
loop_
_entity.id
_entity.type
_entity.pdbx_description
1 polymer ?
#
loop_
_entity_poly.entity_id
_entity_poly.type
_entity_poly.pdbx_seq_one_letter_code
_entity_poly.pdbx_strand_id
1 'polypeptide(L)'
;MLPQELGTLDFKEEFIILKGENPVKAEKALYYLDPYFMDRLMKVSPKLASLTMELNKTEKIFGVKGLKYPSKEKMLSVGELESEVLL
;
A
#
# COMPACT_ATOMS: atom_id res chain seq x y z
N MET A 1 27.76 -5.96 -5.00
CA MET A 1 26.58 -6.80 -5.30
C MET A 1 26.72 -7.33 -6.72
N LEU A 2 26.54 -8.62 -6.90
CA LEU A 2 26.51 -9.29 -8.20
C LEU A 2 25.11 -9.15 -8.84
N PRO A 3 24.98 -9.16 -10.18
CA PRO A 3 23.67 -9.06 -10.84
C PRO A 3 22.66 -10.12 -10.39
N GLN A 4 23.13 -11.31 -10.00
CA GLN A 4 22.27 -12.37 -9.47
C GLN A 4 21.61 -12.00 -8.13
N GLU A 5 22.23 -11.13 -7.32
CA GLU A 5 21.72 -10.70 -6.02
C GLU A 5 20.62 -9.61 -6.13
N LEU A 6 20.49 -8.98 -7.30
CA LEU A 6 19.39 -8.04 -7.59
C LEU A 6 18.06 -8.80 -7.80
N GLY A 7 18.12 -10.02 -8.33
CA GLY A 7 16.92 -10.84 -8.54
C GLY A 7 16.35 -11.46 -7.26
N THR A 8 17.09 -11.41 -6.16
CA THR A 8 16.73 -12.00 -4.85
C THR A 8 16.26 -10.97 -3.83
N LEU A 9 16.12 -9.69 -4.22
CA LEU A 9 15.60 -8.65 -3.34
C LEU A 9 14.16 -8.97 -2.92
N ASP A 10 13.90 -8.83 -1.63
CA ASP A 10 12.52 -8.86 -1.12
C ASP A 10 11.73 -7.72 -1.79
N PHE A 11 10.44 -7.94 -2.04
CA PHE A 11 9.56 -6.95 -2.65
C PHE A 11 9.61 -5.60 -1.93
N LYS A 12 9.79 -5.61 -0.61
CA LYS A 12 9.90 -4.40 0.22
C LYS A 12 11.24 -3.69 0.10
N GLU A 13 12.25 -4.27 -0.53
CA GLU A 13 13.59 -3.70 -0.61
C GLU A 13 13.85 -3.08 -2.00
N GLU A 14 14.67 -2.04 -2.04
CA GLU A 14 15.09 -1.36 -3.27
C GLU A 14 16.51 -0.82 -3.14
N PHE A 15 17.26 -0.83 -4.25
CA PHE A 15 18.54 -0.12 -4.33
C PHE A 15 18.35 1.22 -5.02
N ILE A 16 18.75 2.28 -4.33
CA ILE A 16 18.79 3.63 -4.89
C ILE A 16 20.21 3.85 -5.42
N ILE A 17 20.32 4.01 -6.73
CA ILE A 17 21.61 4.26 -7.41
C ILE A 17 21.68 5.74 -7.76
N LEU A 18 22.59 6.46 -7.10
CA LEU A 18 22.85 7.87 -7.35
C LEU A 18 24.25 8.04 -7.93
N LYS A 19 24.38 8.93 -8.92
CA LYS A 19 25.66 9.14 -9.61
C LYS A 19 26.69 9.72 -8.63
N GLY A 20 27.82 9.02 -8.48
CA GLY A 20 28.92 9.45 -7.60
C GLY A 20 28.80 8.96 -6.15
N GLU A 21 27.73 8.26 -5.81
CA GLU A 21 27.48 7.71 -4.47
C GLU A 21 27.48 6.18 -4.50
N ASN A 22 27.68 5.57 -3.33
CA ASN A 22 27.50 4.13 -3.19
C ASN A 22 26.00 3.78 -3.28
N PRO A 23 25.63 2.66 -3.94
CA PRO A 23 24.25 2.19 -3.94
C PRO A 23 23.70 2.04 -2.51
N VAL A 24 22.53 2.61 -2.26
CA VAL A 24 21.88 2.57 -0.96
C VAL A 24 20.79 1.50 -0.99
N LYS A 25 20.86 0.52 -0.08
CA LYS A 25 19.76 -0.43 0.14
C LYS A 25 18.73 0.23 1.07
N ALA A 26 17.49 0.35 0.61
CA ALA A 26 16.40 0.97 1.34
C ALA A 26 15.15 0.06 1.37
N GLU A 27 14.26 0.31 2.33
CA GLU A 27 12.91 -0.25 2.32
C GLU A 27 11.95 0.70 1.57
N LYS A 28 11.12 0.15 0.69
CA LYS A 28 10.14 0.88 -0.11
C LYS A 28 9.10 1.54 0.79
N ALA A 29 8.89 2.83 0.57
CA ALA A 29 7.78 3.57 1.16
C ALA A 29 6.49 3.21 0.42
N LEU A 30 5.79 2.19 0.91
CA LEU A 30 4.52 1.74 0.33
C LEU A 30 3.39 2.60 0.86
N TYR A 31 2.68 3.28 -0.04
CA TYR A 31 1.62 4.25 0.30
C TYR A 31 0.54 3.65 1.23
N TYR A 32 0.20 2.37 1.04
CA TYR A 32 -0.81 1.68 1.85
C TYR A 32 -0.36 1.33 3.28
N LEU A 33 0.90 1.59 3.64
CA LEU A 33 1.40 1.43 5.00
C LEU A 33 1.28 2.72 5.83
N ASP A 34 1.02 3.86 5.19
CA ASP A 34 0.84 5.12 5.88
C ASP A 34 -0.65 5.40 6.16
N PRO A 35 -1.05 5.60 7.43
CA PRO A 35 -2.43 5.95 7.79
C PRO A 35 -2.96 7.17 7.04
N TYR A 36 -2.12 8.16 6.73
CA TYR A 36 -2.53 9.37 6.02
C TYR A 36 -3.01 9.07 4.59
N PHE A 37 -2.31 8.20 3.87
CA PHE A 37 -2.68 7.81 2.51
C PHE A 37 -3.89 6.86 2.53
N MET A 38 -3.94 5.92 3.48
CA MET A 38 -5.08 5.02 3.63
C MET A 38 -6.37 5.77 3.98
N ASP A 39 -6.30 6.79 4.83
CA ASP A 39 -7.44 7.68 5.11
C ASP A 39 -7.98 8.35 3.84
N ARG A 40 -7.08 8.85 2.98
CA ARG A 40 -7.48 9.46 1.70
C ARG A 40 -8.10 8.45 0.76
N LEU A 41 -7.53 7.23 0.69
CA LEU A 41 -8.04 6.16 -0.15
C LEU A 41 -9.44 5.70 0.31
N MET A 42 -9.64 5.52 1.61
CA MET A 42 -10.96 5.14 2.17
C MET A 42 -12.02 6.22 1.99
N LYS A 43 -11.64 7.51 1.90
CA LYS A 43 -12.57 8.59 1.57
C LYS A 43 -13.11 8.51 0.14
N VAL A 44 -12.31 8.03 -0.80
CA VAL A 44 -12.71 7.92 -2.21
C VAL A 44 -13.30 6.56 -2.56
N SER A 45 -13.02 5.51 -1.78
CA SER A 45 -13.58 4.16 -1.97
C SER A 45 -14.48 3.75 -0.79
N PRO A 46 -15.81 3.92 -0.89
CA PRO A 46 -16.76 3.50 0.15
C PRO A 46 -16.68 2.00 0.46
N LYS A 47 -16.41 1.16 -0.55
CA LYS A 47 -16.25 -0.29 -0.37
C LYS A 47 -15.05 -0.62 0.54
N LEU A 48 -13.91 0.03 0.29
CA LEU A 48 -12.71 -0.16 1.11
C LEU A 48 -12.94 0.32 2.56
N ALA A 49 -13.63 1.44 2.74
CA ALA A 49 -13.99 1.95 4.07
C ALA A 49 -14.85 0.93 4.83
N SER A 50 -15.91 0.39 4.22
CA SER A 50 -16.79 -0.61 4.85
C SER A 50 -16.03 -1.88 5.24
N LEU A 51 -15.18 -2.41 4.35
CA LEU A 51 -14.34 -3.58 4.65
C LEU A 51 -13.38 -3.31 5.81
N THR A 52 -12.83 -2.10 5.88
CA THR A 52 -11.93 -1.71 6.97
C THR A 52 -12.68 -1.58 8.30
N MET A 53 -13.90 -1.05 8.29
CA MET A 53 -14.74 -0.99 9.50
C MET A 53 -15.07 -2.39 10.03
N GLU A 54 -15.45 -3.31 9.14
CA GLU A 54 -15.76 -4.70 9.48
C GLU A 54 -14.54 -5.41 10.08
N LEU A 55 -13.38 -5.28 9.43
CA LEU A 55 -12.13 -5.92 9.87
C LEU A 55 -11.67 -5.43 11.25
N ASN A 56 -11.84 -4.14 11.53
CA ASN A 56 -11.42 -3.54 12.80
C ASN A 56 -12.53 -3.51 13.85
N LYS A 57 -13.75 -3.93 13.50
CA LYS A 57 -14.94 -3.90 14.37
C LYS A 57 -15.20 -2.51 14.98
N THR A 58 -14.98 -1.46 14.18
CA THR A 58 -15.14 -0.07 14.61
C THR A 58 -15.61 0.79 13.45
N GLU A 59 -16.49 1.74 13.73
CA GLU A 59 -16.93 2.76 12.76
C GLU A 59 -15.92 3.91 12.65
N LYS A 60 -15.07 4.09 13.67
CA LYS A 60 -14.05 5.15 13.71
C LYS A 60 -12.78 4.68 13.01
N ILE A 61 -12.75 4.82 11.69
CA ILE A 61 -11.61 4.39 10.84
C ILE A 61 -10.76 5.54 10.31
N PHE A 62 -11.17 6.80 10.46
CA PHE A 62 -10.40 7.95 9.97
C PHE A 62 -9.57 8.59 11.08
N GLY A 63 -8.33 8.96 10.77
CA GLY A 63 -7.39 9.60 11.69
C GLY A 63 -6.88 8.66 12.79
N VAL A 64 -7.06 7.35 12.61
CA VAL A 64 -6.68 6.33 13.59
C VAL A 64 -5.42 5.60 13.14
N LYS A 65 -4.45 5.49 14.04
CA LYS A 65 -3.22 4.71 13.79
C LYS A 65 -3.44 3.24 14.18
N GLY A 66 -2.73 2.34 13.51
CA GLY A 66 -2.73 0.91 13.85
C GLY A 66 -3.96 0.13 13.37
N LEU A 67 -4.72 0.67 12.43
CA LEU A 67 -5.78 -0.07 11.76
C LEU A 67 -5.20 -1.22 10.96
N LYS A 68 -5.94 -2.33 10.95
CA LYS A 68 -5.71 -3.43 10.02
C LYS A 68 -6.43 -3.10 8.72
N TYR A 69 -5.79 -3.41 7.61
CA TYR A 69 -6.39 -3.24 6.29
C TYR A 69 -6.59 -4.61 5.62
N PRO A 70 -7.54 -4.73 4.67
CA PRO A 70 -7.67 -5.94 3.85
C PRO A 70 -6.35 -6.28 3.14
N SER A 71 -6.19 -7.55 2.74
CA SER A 71 -4.98 -7.95 1.99
C SER A 71 -4.84 -7.15 0.68
N LYS A 72 -3.63 -7.08 0.13
CA LYS A 72 -3.35 -6.36 -1.12
C LYS A 72 -4.25 -6.85 -2.26
N GLU A 73 -4.42 -8.16 -2.40
CA GLU A 73 -5.26 -8.78 -3.42
C GLU A 73 -6.72 -8.34 -3.27
N LYS A 74 -7.20 -8.28 -2.02
CA LYS A 74 -8.57 -7.82 -1.74
C LYS A 74 -8.72 -6.33 -2.03
N MET A 75 -7.72 -5.52 -1.71
CA MET A 75 -7.71 -4.09 -2.01
C MET A 75 -7.66 -3.80 -3.52
N LEU A 76 -6.95 -4.61 -4.31
CA LEU A 76 -6.95 -4.47 -5.78
C LEU A 76 -8.32 -4.82 -6.38
N SER A 77 -8.98 -5.88 -5.88
CA SER A 77 -10.31 -6.28 -6.35
C SER A 77 -11.42 -5.25 -6.13
N VAL A 78 -11.25 -4.32 -5.17
CA VAL A 78 -12.22 -3.24 -4.96
C VAL A 78 -12.02 -2.07 -5.92
N GLY A 79 -10.81 -1.87 -6.46
CA GLY A 79 -10.50 -0.81 -7.43
C GLY A 79 -10.83 -1.18 -8.87
N GLU A 80 -10.67 -2.45 -9.25
CA GLU A 80 -10.94 -2.93 -10.63
C GLU A 80 -12.41 -2.74 -11.07
N LEU A 81 -13.35 -2.79 -10.12
CA LEU A 81 -14.76 -2.60 -10.41
C LEU A 81 -15.17 -1.13 -10.61
N GLU A 82 -14.34 -0.14 -10.25
CA GLU A 82 -14.64 1.27 -10.50
C GLU A 82 -14.14 1.75 -11.87
N SER A 83 -13.12 1.11 -12.46
CA SER A 83 -12.72 1.36 -13.85
C SER A 83 -13.75 0.90 -14.88
N GLU A 84 -14.64 -0.04 -14.51
CA GLU A 84 -15.70 -0.55 -15.39
C GLU A 84 -16.98 0.32 -15.38
N VAL A 85 -17.07 1.34 -14.52
CA VAL A 85 -18.26 2.23 -14.44
C VAL A 85 -18.11 3.48 -15.33
N LEU A 86 -16.98 3.63 -16.03
CA LEU A 86 -16.69 4.77 -16.92
C LEU A 86 -16.58 4.40 -18.40
N LEU A 87 -17.33 3.40 -18.87
CA LEU A 87 -17.56 3.13 -20.29
C LEU A 87 -19.04 3.27 -20.67
#